data_AF-A0A820WDK4-F1
#
_entry.id   AF-A0A820WDK4-F1
#
_cell.length_a   1.000
_cell.length_b   1.000
_cell.length_c   1.000
_cell.angle_alpha   90.00
_cell.angle_beta   90.00
_cell.angle_gamma   90.00
#
_symmetry.space_group_name_H-M   'P 1'
#
loop_
_entity.id
_entity.type
_entity.pdbx_description
1 polymer ?
#
loop_
_entity_poly.entity_id
_entity_poly.type
_entity_poly.pdbx_seq_one_letter_code
_entity_poly.pdbx_strand_id
1 'polypeptide(L)'
;MFELKEVSRNAYNPQMQQQQQQQRMKQPRPNDVRKAKSRSSNIVSAITTSQSIPQTVITDDFVKKSEVPPYDIHQREAKRQRQIERSKTKGKNWYHMPAPEMTVEKKNDLIAIQMRGGLYADKFFKKGSDTKGLPKYFQTGTVVDNPADFYRRIPKKDRKKTILEELYNDSKVKKFSKKRYVEIKETNRRRIAAMKHMKRLKNKKK
;
A
#
# COMPACT_ATOMS: atom_id res chain seq x y z
N MET A 1 22.46 9.85 -89.07
CA MET A 1 21.57 8.75 -89.50
C MET A 1 21.81 7.55 -88.59
N PHE A 2 20.71 6.94 -88.17
CA PHE A 2 20.48 5.84 -87.24
C PHE A 2 21.63 4.86 -86.93
N GLU A 3 21.82 4.65 -85.63
CA GLU A 3 22.75 3.69 -85.02
C GLU A 3 21.94 2.56 -84.39
N LEU A 4 22.14 1.32 -84.88
CA LEU A 4 21.71 0.08 -84.26
C LEU A 4 22.82 -0.95 -84.41
N LYS A 5 23.33 -1.43 -83.27
CA LYS A 5 23.87 -2.79 -83.14
C LYS A 5 23.35 -3.37 -81.82
N GLU A 6 22.47 -4.35 -81.94
CA GLU A 6 22.07 -5.21 -80.84
C GLU A 6 22.99 -6.45 -80.71
N VAL A 7 22.82 -7.08 -79.55
CA VAL A 7 23.02 -8.50 -79.20
C VAL A 7 24.42 -8.90 -78.71
N SER A 8 24.56 -9.05 -77.38
CA SER A 8 24.49 -10.38 -76.75
C SER A 8 24.72 -10.34 -75.23
N ARG A 9 23.66 -10.74 -74.51
CA ARG A 9 23.58 -11.57 -73.29
C ARG A 9 24.79 -11.61 -72.36
N ASN A 10 24.58 -11.22 -71.09
CA ASN A 10 25.19 -11.93 -69.97
C ASN A 10 24.24 -12.03 -68.78
N ALA A 11 24.23 -13.22 -68.20
CA ALA A 11 23.24 -13.77 -67.30
C ALA A 11 23.18 -13.08 -65.93
N TYR A 12 21.94 -12.98 -65.43
CA TYR A 12 21.58 -12.61 -64.07
C TYR A 12 22.06 -13.66 -63.07
N ASN A 13 22.87 -13.25 -62.07
CA ASN A 13 23.28 -14.10 -60.95
C ASN A 13 22.51 -13.71 -59.66
N PRO A 14 21.43 -14.42 -59.30
CA PRO A 14 20.56 -14.07 -58.17
C PRO A 14 21.18 -14.36 -56.78
N GLN A 15 22.33 -15.01 -56.68
CA GLN A 15 22.92 -15.40 -55.38
C GLN A 15 23.72 -14.27 -54.69
N MET A 16 24.16 -13.25 -55.43
CA MET A 16 24.94 -12.14 -54.85
C MET A 16 24.07 -11.12 -54.07
N GLN A 17 22.78 -10.97 -54.42
CA GLN A 17 21.89 -10.07 -53.69
C GLN A 17 21.38 -10.66 -52.37
N GLN A 18 21.24 -11.99 -52.28
CA GLN A 18 20.82 -12.65 -51.04
C GLN A 18 21.94 -12.68 -50.00
N GLN A 19 23.21 -12.82 -50.41
CA GLN A 19 24.35 -12.73 -49.49
C GLN A 19 24.53 -11.31 -48.92
N GLN A 20 24.29 -10.26 -49.72
CA GLN A 20 24.35 -8.88 -49.24
C GLN A 20 23.23 -8.53 -48.24
N GLN A 21 22.05 -9.15 -48.37
CA GLN A 21 20.94 -8.96 -47.41
C GLN A 21 21.15 -9.76 -46.11
N GLN A 22 21.75 -10.94 -46.19
CA GLN A 22 22.07 -11.75 -45.00
C GLN A 22 23.24 -11.17 -44.19
N GLN A 23 24.17 -10.46 -44.82
CA GLN A 23 25.28 -9.78 -44.13
C GLN A 23 24.86 -8.49 -43.41
N ARG A 24 23.74 -7.85 -43.78
CA ARG A 24 23.20 -6.66 -43.10
C ARG A 24 22.42 -6.96 -41.81
N MET A 25 22.13 -8.22 -41.51
CA MET A 25 21.32 -8.65 -40.35
C MET A 25 22.15 -9.15 -39.16
N LYS A 26 23.48 -8.95 -39.14
CA LYS A 26 24.37 -9.29 -38.02
C LYS A 26 25.29 -8.13 -37.63
N GLN A 27 24.73 -6.97 -37.28
CA GLN A 27 25.45 -5.95 -36.52
C GLN A 27 24.56 -5.42 -35.38
N PRO A 28 24.96 -5.56 -34.11
CA PRO A 28 24.30 -4.86 -33.01
C PRO A 28 24.59 -3.35 -33.11
N ARG A 29 23.58 -2.53 -32.76
CA ARG A 29 23.73 -1.07 -32.66
C ARG A 29 24.76 -0.71 -31.57
N PRO A 30 25.62 0.29 -31.77
CA PRO A 30 26.57 0.69 -30.74
C PRO A 30 25.83 1.43 -29.61
N ASN A 31 25.69 0.75 -28.47
CA ASN A 31 25.50 1.41 -27.18
C ASN A 31 26.84 1.30 -26.44
N ASP A 32 27.64 2.36 -26.50
CA ASP A 32 28.85 2.50 -25.70
C ASP A 32 28.47 2.80 -24.24
N VAL A 33 28.12 1.76 -23.49
CA VAL A 33 28.40 1.73 -22.05
C VAL A 33 29.70 0.97 -21.90
N ARG A 34 30.80 1.73 -21.85
CA ARG A 34 32.12 1.20 -21.52
C ARG A 34 32.06 0.52 -20.15
N LYS A 35 31.87 -0.80 -20.14
CA LYS A 35 31.98 -1.63 -18.94
C LYS A 35 33.47 -1.83 -18.63
N ALA A 36 34.09 -0.80 -18.07
CA ALA A 36 35.40 -0.91 -17.46
C ALA A 36 35.26 -1.75 -16.18
N LYS A 37 35.66 -3.02 -16.26
CA LYS A 37 35.86 -3.89 -15.10
C LYS A 37 37.17 -3.46 -14.44
N SER A 38 37.13 -2.36 -13.69
CA SER A 38 38.26 -1.90 -12.88
C SER A 38 38.28 -2.66 -11.57
N ARG A 39 39.31 -3.49 -11.41
CA ARG A 39 39.73 -4.06 -10.13
C ARG A 39 40.22 -2.91 -9.27
N SER A 40 39.46 -2.50 -8.26
CA SER A 40 40.03 -1.77 -7.11
C SER A 40 39.62 -2.50 -5.84
N SER A 41 40.49 -3.43 -5.45
CA SER A 41 40.53 -3.95 -4.09
C SER A 41 40.96 -2.83 -3.14
N ASN A 42 40.14 -2.59 -2.12
CA ASN A 42 40.52 -2.02 -0.81
C ASN A 42 41.34 -0.72 -0.82
N ILE A 43 40.71 0.41 -1.14
CA ILE A 43 41.23 1.76 -0.78
C ILE A 43 40.41 2.39 0.36
N VAL A 44 39.19 1.92 0.62
CA VAL A 44 38.26 2.56 1.57
C VAL A 44 38.68 2.39 3.04
N SER A 45 39.47 1.37 3.39
CA SER A 45 39.91 1.14 4.77
C SER A 45 41.02 2.08 5.26
N ALA A 46 41.59 2.93 4.39
CA ALA A 46 42.72 3.79 4.74
C ALA A 46 42.36 5.24 5.11
N ILE A 47 41.08 5.65 4.95
CA ILE A 47 40.67 7.05 5.16
C ILE A 47 40.32 7.36 6.64
N THR A 48 40.26 6.35 7.51
CA THR A 48 39.76 6.52 8.89
C THR A 48 40.77 7.12 9.87
N THR A 49 41.97 7.54 9.44
CA THR A 49 42.96 8.12 10.36
C THR A 49 43.60 9.38 9.79
N SER A 50 42.98 10.54 10.04
CA SER A 50 43.62 11.78 10.52
C SER A 50 42.77 13.03 10.24
N GLN A 51 42.52 13.77 11.33
CA GLN A 51 42.45 15.23 11.44
C GLN A 51 41.55 16.02 10.46
N SER A 52 40.46 16.56 11.02
CA SER A 52 39.78 17.82 10.66
C SER A 52 39.93 18.31 9.23
N ILE A 53 39.21 17.68 8.30
CA ILE A 53 38.95 18.23 6.96
C ILE A 53 37.71 19.14 7.08
N PRO A 54 37.76 20.38 6.56
CA PRO A 54 36.59 21.25 6.52
C PRO A 54 35.53 20.63 5.60
N GLN A 55 34.38 20.29 6.18
CA GLN A 55 33.11 19.96 5.52
C GLN A 55 33.23 19.17 4.20
N THR A 56 33.42 17.86 4.30
CA THR A 56 33.17 16.98 3.14
C THR A 56 31.70 17.14 2.72
N VAL A 57 31.47 17.71 1.53
CA VAL A 57 30.13 17.88 0.93
C VAL A 57 29.41 16.53 0.71
N ILE A 58 30.19 15.45 0.68
CA ILE A 58 29.70 14.08 0.55
C ILE A 58 29.26 13.57 1.92
N THR A 59 27.95 13.37 2.09
CA THR A 59 27.38 12.78 3.31
C THR A 59 27.58 11.25 3.33
N ASP A 60 27.72 10.65 4.52
CA ASP A 60 27.80 9.19 4.70
C ASP A 60 26.62 8.45 4.03
N ASP A 61 25.45 9.08 4.02
CA ASP A 61 24.25 8.58 3.36
C ASP A 61 24.36 8.56 1.84
N PHE A 62 25.20 9.42 1.24
CA PHE A 62 25.47 9.43 -0.19
C PHE A 62 26.40 8.28 -0.59
N VAL A 63 27.44 8.02 0.21
CA VAL A 63 28.43 6.93 -0.06
C VAL A 63 27.78 5.55 -0.02
N LYS A 64 26.74 5.36 0.81
CA LYS A 64 26.02 4.09 0.93
C LYS A 64 25.06 3.80 -0.22
N LYS A 65 24.73 4.78 -1.07
CA LYS A 65 23.81 4.58 -2.21
C LYS A 65 24.52 3.80 -3.31
N SER A 66 23.88 2.75 -3.81
CA SER A 66 24.40 1.95 -4.92
C SER A 66 24.44 2.71 -6.25
N GLU A 67 23.58 3.73 -6.41
CA GLU A 67 23.44 4.53 -7.62
C GLU A 67 23.21 6.00 -7.27
N VAL A 68 23.79 6.89 -8.10
CA VAL A 68 23.56 8.33 -8.00
C VAL A 68 22.20 8.64 -8.64
N PRO A 69 21.31 9.40 -7.98
CA PRO A 69 20.03 9.76 -8.58
C PRO A 69 20.24 10.53 -9.89
N PRO A 70 19.39 10.32 -10.91
CA PRO A 70 19.50 11.04 -12.17
C PRO A 70 19.31 12.55 -11.94
N TYR A 71 20.09 13.36 -12.68
CA TYR A 71 20.07 14.82 -12.57
C TYR A 71 18.70 15.40 -12.92
N ASP A 72 18.09 14.94 -14.02
CA ASP A 72 16.76 15.33 -14.45
C ASP A 72 15.78 14.17 -14.30
N ILE A 73 14.68 14.41 -13.57
CA ILE A 73 13.58 13.46 -13.42
C ILE A 73 12.56 13.75 -14.52
N HIS A 74 12.15 12.72 -15.26
CA HIS A 74 11.12 12.86 -16.29
C HIS A 74 9.82 13.42 -15.66
N GLN A 75 9.16 14.39 -16.32
CA GLN A 75 7.99 15.09 -15.75
C GLN A 75 6.89 14.14 -15.23
N ARG A 76 6.70 12.99 -15.90
CA ARG A 76 5.74 11.96 -15.48
C ARG A 76 6.11 11.32 -14.15
N GLU A 77 7.40 11.06 -13.91
CA GLU A 77 7.90 10.49 -12.65
C GLU A 77 7.81 11.51 -11.53
N ALA A 78 8.19 12.76 -11.78
CA ALA A 78 8.00 13.85 -10.82
C ALA A 78 6.52 14.03 -10.44
N LYS A 79 5.60 13.95 -11.41
CA LYS A 79 4.15 13.99 -11.16
C LYS A 79 3.68 12.80 -10.32
N ARG A 80 4.17 11.59 -10.60
CA ARG A 80 3.87 10.37 -9.83
C ARG A 80 4.36 10.49 -8.39
N GLN A 81 5.58 10.96 -8.19
CA GLN A 81 6.17 11.16 -6.86
C GLN A 81 5.35 12.17 -6.03
N ARG A 82 4.99 13.31 -6.62
CA ARG A 82 4.10 14.30 -5.99
C ARG A 82 2.72 13.75 -5.66
N GLN A 83 2.21 12.79 -6.43
CA GLN A 83 0.93 12.15 -6.17
C GLN A 83 1.04 11.16 -5.01
N ILE A 84 2.12 10.40 -4.93
CA ILE A 84 2.42 9.51 -3.80
C ILE A 84 2.53 10.32 -2.50
N GLU A 85 3.32 11.40 -2.51
CA GLU A 85 3.47 12.30 -1.36
C GLU A 85 2.13 12.93 -0.93
N ARG A 86 1.34 13.41 -1.90
CA ARG A 86 -0.01 13.90 -1.62
C ARG A 86 -0.93 12.82 -1.07
N SER A 87 -0.77 11.56 -1.50
CA SER A 87 -1.62 10.47 -1.03
C SER A 87 -1.34 10.05 0.42
N LYS A 88 -0.14 10.36 0.95
CA LYS A 88 0.26 10.06 2.34
C LYS A 88 -0.49 10.91 3.37
N THR A 89 -0.92 12.11 2.99
CA THR A 89 -1.64 13.04 3.88
C THR A 89 -2.98 13.45 3.29
N LYS A 90 -3.90 13.93 4.13
CA LYS A 90 -5.19 14.46 3.66
C LYS A 90 -5.08 15.89 3.08
N GLY A 91 -3.87 16.47 3.07
CA GLY A 91 -3.57 17.79 2.53
C GLY A 91 -3.64 18.93 3.55
N LYS A 92 -3.31 20.15 3.09
CA LYS A 92 -3.23 21.37 3.92
C LYS A 92 -4.56 21.76 4.57
N ASN A 93 -5.67 21.57 3.85
CA ASN A 93 -7.02 21.89 4.34
C ASN A 93 -7.41 21.07 5.58
N TRP A 94 -6.70 19.96 5.83
CA TRP A 94 -6.92 19.12 7.00
C TRP A 94 -5.60 18.85 7.73
N TYR A 95 -4.85 19.94 7.99
CA TYR A 95 -3.63 19.99 8.80
C TYR A 95 -2.64 18.85 8.53
N HIS A 96 -2.52 18.43 7.26
CA HIS A 96 -1.64 17.34 6.84
C HIS A 96 -1.85 16.04 7.61
N MET A 97 -3.10 15.70 7.98
CA MET A 97 -3.41 14.45 8.67
C MET A 97 -2.82 13.24 7.90
N PRO A 98 -1.95 12.44 8.54
CA PRO A 98 -1.30 11.30 7.90
C PRO A 98 -2.29 10.15 7.68
N ALA A 99 -1.98 9.26 6.75
CA ALA A 99 -2.60 7.94 6.63
C ALA A 99 -1.78 6.94 7.45
N PRO A 100 -2.25 6.50 8.63
CA PRO A 100 -1.53 5.52 9.42
C PRO A 100 -1.53 4.15 8.74
N GLU A 101 -0.53 3.34 9.06
CA GLU A 101 -0.52 1.94 8.68
C GLU A 101 -1.65 1.17 9.36
N MET A 102 -2.33 0.32 8.58
CA MET A 102 -3.47 -0.49 9.02
C MET A 102 -2.98 -1.73 9.77
N THR A 103 -2.55 -1.54 11.02
CA THR A 103 -2.29 -2.63 11.97
C THR A 103 -3.59 -3.33 12.37
N VAL A 104 -3.52 -4.59 12.81
CA VAL A 104 -4.69 -5.38 13.23
C VAL A 104 -5.48 -4.68 14.35
N GLU A 105 -4.80 -4.12 15.34
CA GLU A 105 -5.41 -3.41 16.47
C GLU A 105 -6.27 -2.22 16.02
N LYS A 106 -5.68 -1.30 15.25
CA LYS A 106 -6.38 -0.14 14.68
C LYS A 106 -7.57 -0.55 13.82
N LYS A 107 -7.43 -1.62 13.03
CA LYS A 107 -8.54 -2.13 12.21
C LYS A 107 -9.70 -2.61 13.09
N ASN A 108 -9.41 -3.34 14.17
CA ASN A 108 -10.42 -3.83 15.10
C ASN A 108 -11.14 -2.67 15.82
N ASP A 109 -10.39 -1.65 16.25
CA ASP A 109 -10.96 -0.44 16.86
C ASP A 109 -11.91 0.29 15.90
N LEU A 110 -11.50 0.45 14.64
CA LEU A 110 -12.36 1.09 13.63
C LEU A 110 -13.62 0.27 13.33
N ILE A 111 -13.53 -1.06 13.32
CA ILE A 111 -14.70 -1.95 13.18
C ILE A 111 -15.62 -1.81 14.41
N ALA A 112 -15.06 -1.71 15.61
CA ALA A 112 -15.83 -1.51 16.82
C ALA A 112 -16.61 -0.18 16.79
N ILE A 113 -15.98 0.90 16.31
CA ILE A 113 -16.64 2.20 16.10
C ILE A 113 -17.75 2.08 15.06
N GLN A 114 -17.51 1.37 13.96
CA GLN A 114 -18.52 1.14 12.93
C GLN A 114 -19.74 0.40 13.45
N MET A 115 -19.52 -0.59 14.31
CA MET A 115 -20.57 -1.42 14.89
C MET A 115 -21.19 -0.82 16.17
N ARG A 116 -20.86 0.43 16.55
CA ARG A 116 -21.25 1.01 17.83
C ARG A 116 -22.75 1.01 18.11
N GLY A 117 -23.58 1.11 17.07
CA GLY A 117 -25.05 1.05 17.19
C GLY A 117 -25.61 -0.29 17.66
N GLY A 118 -24.81 -1.37 17.62
CA GLY A 118 -25.18 -2.69 18.11
C GLY A 118 -24.55 -3.07 19.45
N LEU A 119 -23.79 -2.18 20.09
CA LEU A 119 -23.08 -2.48 21.34
C LEU A 119 -23.96 -2.31 22.58
N TYR A 120 -24.97 -1.45 22.48
CA TYR A 120 -25.82 -1.05 23.59
C TYR A 120 -27.29 -1.04 23.16
N ALA A 121 -28.20 -1.31 24.08
CA ALA A 121 -29.64 -1.28 23.82
C ALA A 121 -30.24 0.13 23.91
N ASP A 122 -29.60 1.00 24.68
CA ASP A 122 -30.07 2.34 25.07
C ASP A 122 -29.49 3.46 24.19
N LYS A 123 -28.37 3.20 23.51
CA LYS A 123 -27.66 4.20 22.72
C LYS A 123 -27.94 4.03 21.23
N PHE A 124 -28.63 5.01 20.67
CA PHE A 124 -28.88 5.10 19.23
C PHE A 124 -27.99 6.18 18.61
N PHE A 125 -27.25 5.81 17.56
CA PHE A 125 -26.36 6.72 16.83
C PHE A 125 -26.92 7.04 15.45
N LYS A 126 -26.57 8.22 14.92
CA LYS A 126 -26.95 8.62 13.56
C LYS A 126 -26.29 7.71 12.52
N LYS A 127 -27.09 7.19 11.60
CA LYS A 127 -26.65 6.37 10.48
C LYS A 127 -26.06 7.27 9.38
N GLY A 128 -24.74 7.24 9.16
CA GLY A 128 -24.12 8.01 8.08
C GLY A 128 -22.61 8.14 8.15
N SER A 129 -22.05 8.30 9.36
CA SER A 129 -20.58 8.41 9.55
C SER A 129 -19.87 7.09 9.24
N ASP A 130 -20.42 5.98 9.75
CA ASP A 130 -19.65 4.73 9.82
C ASP A 130 -20.11 3.68 8.78
N THR A 131 -21.08 4.03 7.95
CA THR A 131 -21.64 3.10 6.94
C THR A 131 -20.76 2.98 5.69
N LYS A 132 -19.94 4.00 5.38
CA LYS A 132 -19.20 4.10 4.11
C LYS A 132 -17.91 3.26 4.05
N GLY A 133 -17.61 2.51 5.11
CA GLY A 133 -16.39 1.72 5.25
C GLY A 133 -15.33 2.40 6.11
N LEU A 134 -14.17 1.74 6.24
CA LEU A 134 -13.08 2.20 7.09
C LEU A 134 -12.42 3.46 6.50
N PRO A 135 -12.19 4.52 7.29
CA PRO A 135 -11.55 5.73 6.80
C PRO A 135 -10.07 5.49 6.49
N LYS A 136 -9.58 6.04 5.36
CA LYS A 136 -8.17 5.97 4.96
C LYS A 136 -7.25 6.84 5.84
N TYR A 137 -7.71 8.04 6.18
CA TYR A 137 -6.97 8.99 7.01
C TYR A 137 -7.66 9.07 8.37
N PHE A 138 -6.94 8.73 9.43
CA PHE A 138 -7.43 8.79 10.80
C PHE A 138 -6.26 9.01 11.76
N GLN A 139 -6.59 9.45 12.98
CA GLN A 139 -5.65 9.54 14.08
C GLN A 139 -6.35 8.98 15.32
N THR A 140 -5.61 8.20 16.10
CA THR A 140 -6.07 7.72 17.41
C THR A 140 -5.44 8.61 18.46
N GLY A 141 -6.28 9.32 19.22
CA GLY A 141 -5.85 10.17 20.33
C GLY A 141 -6.50 9.72 21.63
N THR A 142 -5.91 10.13 22.75
CA THR A 142 -6.45 9.94 24.09
C THR A 142 -7.11 11.23 24.56
N VAL A 143 -8.24 11.10 25.26
CA VAL A 143 -8.91 12.25 25.87
C VAL A 143 -8.11 12.68 27.10
N VAL A 144 -7.76 13.96 27.16
CA VAL A 144 -7.10 14.57 28.33
C VAL A 144 -8.18 14.99 29.32
N ASP A 145 -8.00 14.64 30.60
CA ASP A 145 -8.98 14.98 31.63
C ASP A 145 -9.04 16.49 31.87
N ASN A 146 -10.25 16.99 32.13
CA ASN A 146 -10.44 18.36 32.58
C ASN A 146 -10.10 18.47 34.09
N PRO A 147 -9.22 19.39 34.52
CA PRO A 147 -8.91 19.59 35.94
C PRO A 147 -10.13 19.86 36.83
N ALA A 148 -11.19 20.44 36.28
CA ALA A 148 -12.40 20.78 37.03
C ALA A 148 -13.30 19.56 37.35
N ASP A 149 -13.14 18.42 36.66
CA ASP A 149 -14.07 17.28 36.76
C ASP A 149 -13.38 16.05 37.38
N PHE A 150 -13.10 16.12 38.69
CA PHE A 150 -12.36 15.08 39.39
C PHE A 150 -13.13 13.76 39.54
N TYR A 151 -14.45 13.82 39.75
CA TYR A 151 -15.24 12.63 40.10
C TYR A 151 -15.72 11.84 38.88
N ARG A 152 -15.80 12.46 37.70
CA ARG A 152 -16.21 11.76 36.47
C ARG A 152 -15.03 11.23 35.66
N ARG A 153 -13.79 11.58 36.04
CA ARG A 153 -12.58 11.09 35.37
C ARG A 153 -12.42 9.58 35.53
N ILE A 154 -11.91 8.93 34.49
CA ILE A 154 -11.65 7.49 34.51
C ILE A 154 -10.40 7.21 35.36
N PRO A 155 -10.43 6.30 36.35
CA PRO A 155 -9.26 5.99 37.15
C PRO A 155 -8.19 5.29 36.30
N LYS A 156 -6.92 5.42 36.69
CA LYS A 156 -5.76 4.91 35.92
C LYS A 156 -5.86 3.41 35.57
N LYS A 157 -6.52 2.61 36.42
CA LYS A 157 -6.69 1.16 36.24
C LYS A 157 -7.58 0.81 35.03
N ASP A 158 -8.57 1.65 34.77
CA ASP A 158 -9.58 1.43 33.75
C ASP A 158 -9.18 2.03 32.40
N ARG A 159 -8.20 2.94 32.37
CA ARG A 159 -7.62 3.49 31.14
C ARG A 159 -6.85 2.42 30.40
N LYS A 160 -7.26 2.12 29.17
CA LYS A 160 -6.56 1.13 28.32
C LYS A 160 -5.94 1.80 27.10
N LYS A 161 -5.19 1.01 26.32
CA LYS A 161 -4.50 1.49 25.12
C LYS A 161 -5.44 1.56 23.91
N THR A 162 -6.39 0.63 23.83
CA THR A 162 -7.29 0.48 22.69
C THR A 162 -8.75 0.53 23.14
N ILE A 163 -9.62 1.00 22.24
CA ILE A 163 -11.06 1.12 22.51
C ILE A 163 -11.66 -0.26 22.73
N LEU A 164 -11.21 -1.25 21.95
CA LEU A 164 -11.68 -2.63 22.09
C LEU A 164 -11.35 -3.23 23.46
N GLU A 165 -10.17 -2.93 24.02
CA GLU A 165 -9.77 -3.43 25.34
C GLU A 165 -10.62 -2.83 26.46
N GLU A 166 -10.99 -1.55 26.36
CA GLU A 166 -11.95 -0.92 27.28
C GLU A 166 -13.31 -1.63 27.18
N LEU A 167 -13.76 -1.88 25.95
CA LEU A 167 -15.04 -2.54 25.69
C LEU A 167 -15.09 -3.97 26.23
N TYR A 168 -13.98 -4.70 26.12
CA TYR A 168 -13.86 -6.07 26.62
C TYR A 168 -13.96 -6.14 28.15
N ASN A 169 -13.45 -5.12 28.82
CA ASN A 169 -13.44 -5.01 30.27
C ASN A 169 -14.77 -4.47 30.83
N ASP A 170 -15.59 -3.79 30.03
CA ASP A 170 -16.91 -3.34 30.47
C ASP A 170 -17.90 -4.50 30.66
N SER A 171 -18.30 -4.70 31.92
CA SER A 171 -19.27 -5.70 32.32
C SER A 171 -20.64 -5.54 31.64
N LYS A 172 -21.08 -4.30 31.34
CA LYS A 172 -22.40 -4.04 30.74
C LYS A 172 -22.42 -4.54 29.30
N VAL A 173 -21.41 -4.18 28.52
CA VAL A 173 -21.27 -4.61 27.14
C VAL A 173 -21.10 -6.12 27.05
N LYS A 174 -20.31 -6.71 27.96
CA LYS A 174 -20.12 -8.16 28.01
C LYS A 174 -21.43 -8.91 28.25
N LYS A 175 -22.25 -8.46 29.20
CA LYS A 175 -23.57 -9.05 29.49
C LYS A 175 -24.52 -8.92 28.30
N PHE A 176 -24.63 -7.72 27.73
CA PHE A 176 -25.52 -7.46 26.59
C PHE A 176 -25.10 -8.28 25.36
N SER A 177 -23.82 -8.24 25.00
CA SER A 177 -23.27 -8.99 23.87
C SER A 177 -23.46 -10.49 24.03
N LYS A 178 -23.22 -11.05 25.23
CA LYS A 178 -23.43 -12.48 25.50
C LYS A 178 -24.90 -12.86 25.33
N LYS A 179 -25.82 -12.11 25.92
CA LYS A 179 -27.27 -12.35 25.80
C LYS A 179 -27.70 -12.30 24.34
N ARG A 180 -27.33 -11.24 23.63
CA ARG A 180 -27.70 -11.04 22.23
C ARG A 180 -27.11 -12.11 21.31
N TYR A 181 -25.88 -12.54 21.55
CA TYR A 181 -25.24 -13.61 20.81
C TYR A 181 -25.99 -14.94 20.95
N VAL A 182 -26.42 -15.31 22.16
CA VAL A 182 -27.18 -16.55 22.40
C VAL A 182 -28.52 -16.50 21.66
N GLU A 183 -29.26 -15.39 21.75
CA GLU A 183 -30.52 -15.19 21.02
C GLU A 183 -30.32 -15.33 19.50
N ILE A 184 -29.30 -14.67 18.94
CA ILE A 184 -28.98 -14.74 17.50
C ILE A 184 -28.59 -16.17 17.10
N LYS A 185 -27.80 -16.86 17.91
CA LYS A 185 -27.39 -18.23 17.65
C LYS A 185 -28.58 -19.18 17.65
N GLU A 186 -29.50 -19.02 18.60
CA GLU A 186 -30.70 -19.84 18.69
C GLU A 186 -31.68 -19.58 17.54
N THR A 187 -31.96 -18.32 17.25
CA THR A 187 -32.81 -17.92 16.11
C THR A 187 -32.24 -18.43 14.78
N ASN A 188 -30.92 -18.32 14.57
CA ASN A 188 -30.25 -18.88 13.40
C ASN A 188 -30.37 -20.41 13.33
N ARG A 189 -30.21 -21.12 14.46
CA ARG A 189 -30.42 -22.58 14.53
C ARG A 189 -31.84 -22.96 14.12
N ARG A 190 -32.86 -22.28 14.67
CA ARG A 190 -34.27 -22.50 14.32
C ARG A 190 -34.53 -22.24 12.83
N ARG A 191 -33.99 -21.14 12.29
CA ARG A 191 -34.10 -20.79 10.86
C ARG A 191 -33.49 -21.88 9.97
N ILE A 192 -32.30 -22.38 10.31
CA ILE A 192 -31.63 -23.45 9.55
C ILE A 192 -32.44 -24.75 9.62
N ALA A 193 -32.96 -25.11 10.80
CA ALA A 193 -33.80 -26.29 10.97
C ALA A 193 -35.07 -26.22 10.11
N ALA A 194 -35.76 -25.07 10.11
CA ALA A 194 -36.94 -24.84 9.28
C ALA A 194 -36.62 -24.94 7.78
N MET A 195 -35.50 -24.37 7.33
CA MET A 195 -35.05 -24.48 5.93
C MET A 195 -34.76 -25.93 5.53
N LYS A 196 -34.09 -26.70 6.40
CA LYS A 196 -33.84 -28.13 6.18
C LYS A 196 -35.13 -28.93 6.12
N HIS A 197 -36.08 -28.66 7.02
CA HIS A 197 -37.38 -29.30 7.03
C HIS A 197 -38.16 -29.03 5.74
N MET A 198 -38.24 -27.76 5.31
CA MET A 198 -38.89 -27.38 4.05
C MET A 198 -38.25 -28.07 2.85
N LYS A 199 -36.91 -28.15 2.80
CA LYS A 199 -36.19 -28.85 1.70
C LYS A 199 -36.56 -30.34 1.65
N ARG A 200 -36.66 -31.00 2.81
CA ARG A 200 -37.10 -32.41 2.90
C ARG A 200 -38.52 -32.60 2.37
N LEU A 201 -39.45 -31.71 2.76
CA LEU A 201 -40.84 -31.77 2.28
C LEU A 201 -40.95 -31.57 0.76
N LYS A 202 -40.18 -30.65 0.18
CA LYS A 202 -40.16 -30.44 -1.29
C LYS A 202 -39.62 -31.65 -2.03
N ASN A 203 -38.58 -32.30 -1.50
CA ASN A 203 -37.99 -33.49 -2.11
C ASN A 203 -38.92 -34.72 -2.06
N LYS A 204 -39.80 -34.82 -1.06
CA LYS A 204 -40.81 -35.89 -0.96
C LYS A 204 -42.01 -35.73 -1.90
N LYS A 205 -42.21 -34.54 -2.45
CA LYS A 205 -43.32 -34.22 -3.38
C LYS A 205 -42.93 -34.39 -4.86
N LYS A 206 -41.67 -34.71 -5.14
CA LYS A 206 -41.18 -35.14 -6.45
C LYS A 206 -41.07 -36.65 -6.46
#